data_AF-A0A952W886-F1
#
_entry.id   AF-A0A952W886-F1
#
_cell.length_a   1.000
_cell.length_b   1.000
_cell.length_c   1.000
_cell.angle_alpha   90.00
_cell.angle_beta   90.00
_cell.angle_gamma   90.00
#
_symmetry.space_group_name_H-M   'P 1'
#
loop_
_entity.id
_entity.type
_entity.pdbx_description
1 polymer ?
#
loop_
_entity_poly.entity_id
_entity_poly.type
_entity_poly.pdbx_seq_one_letter_code
_entity_poly.pdbx_strand_id
1 'polypeptide(L)'
;MKFRNPAVCAALTVLVSPAWGDPAPMREGVGPGTPLTELIASGDCRMVIIGDSISNKNTNTALQSSYYWGIVRRWRPEAWAGICVPTNAQAPTIALTTPSANTATFTMRTLSALPGQRTFSYGYERISASATLDAVWFADAPAGQPFTGSRLLKGGAWRSGDWFDDVPMGATFVVLRSPEGLSAVQARSMRGQQAWIESAEFSLSGSVGVVGVDAPGLGAGMGECEFRLTASGVYDESALPNHLIWLTTRMYRTDRTGFQLDALAVGGSRLADWLANGPFATDERLREYFAATGYPNVFSIHLGANEAAFNETWAEKLRALIDRLDALSTANGVQPWFLLVPPYGTEQSISHAQALAAAAIGYETATSGTSRVAADRIGFINVPGLLGGPIGRSMLIDAIHPRPAGADMLASLLWEALTDEVFRETCIADMTGTSDPVNPLYGVPDGVADFEDLFYFLDAYATGDVSRADLTGSADPSDARYGVPDGVVDQHDLDYLVAAVMAGDAARGDLTGSADPVHPDYGRPNGIVDIDDFFYFLDQFVAGNLERADLSGSTEPSSPMYGVPDGLLDANDLFYFLDMFQEGCW
;
A
#
# COMPACT_ATOMS: atom_id res chain seq x y z
N MET A 1 -47.55 9.52 -6.47
CA MET A 1 -47.96 8.34 -5.66
C MET A 1 -46.95 7.24 -5.99
N LYS A 2 -45.94 6.86 -5.17
CA LYS A 2 -45.98 6.07 -3.90
C LYS A 2 -46.97 4.89 -4.04
N PHE A 3 -46.63 3.59 -3.96
CA PHE A 3 -45.64 2.87 -3.13
C PHE A 3 -45.28 1.44 -3.65
N ARG A 4 -44.05 1.00 -3.30
CA ARG A 4 -43.59 -0.28 -2.68
C ARG A 4 -43.92 -1.66 -3.29
N ASN A 5 -42.85 -2.38 -3.67
CA ASN A 5 -42.61 -3.71 -3.12
C ASN A 5 -41.09 -4.00 -2.98
N PRO A 6 -40.50 -3.88 -1.78
CA PRO A 6 -39.08 -4.15 -1.53
C PRO A 6 -38.73 -5.63 -1.26
N ALA A 7 -39.68 -6.56 -1.35
CA ALA A 7 -39.47 -7.96 -0.95
C ALA A 7 -38.81 -8.87 -2.01
N VAL A 8 -38.35 -8.35 -3.15
CA VAL A 8 -37.82 -9.17 -4.26
C VAL A 8 -36.33 -8.92 -4.56
N CYS A 9 -35.69 -7.93 -3.92
CA CYS A 9 -34.22 -7.79 -3.98
C CYS A 9 -33.47 -8.51 -2.84
N ALA A 10 -34.18 -9.12 -1.88
CA ALA A 10 -33.59 -9.81 -0.73
C ALA A 10 -33.44 -11.34 -0.91
N ALA A 11 -33.74 -11.88 -2.09
CA ALA A 11 -33.75 -13.33 -2.35
C ALA A 11 -32.67 -13.79 -3.35
N LEU A 12 -31.65 -12.97 -3.59
CA LEU A 12 -30.47 -13.32 -4.39
C LEU A 12 -29.14 -13.25 -3.62
N THR A 13 -29.20 -13.16 -2.29
CA THR A 13 -28.10 -13.57 -1.40
C THR A 13 -28.17 -15.08 -1.22
N VAL A 14 -28.05 -15.81 -2.33
CA VAL A 14 -27.97 -17.26 -2.38
C VAL A 14 -26.49 -17.58 -2.57
N LEU A 15 -25.91 -18.29 -1.60
CA LEU A 15 -24.70 -19.10 -1.74
C LEU A 15 -23.40 -18.31 -2.01
N VAL A 16 -22.95 -17.51 -1.05
CA VAL A 16 -21.50 -17.48 -0.80
C VAL A 16 -21.25 -18.62 0.19
N SER A 17 -20.47 -19.61 -0.24
CA SER A 17 -20.16 -20.79 0.55
C SER A 17 -19.58 -20.40 1.93
N PRO A 18 -19.89 -21.09 3.03
CA PRO A 18 -19.17 -21.01 4.30
C PRO A 18 -17.69 -21.45 4.21
N ALA A 19 -17.18 -21.68 3.00
CA ALA A 19 -15.85 -22.23 2.73
C ALA A 19 -14.76 -21.15 2.55
N TRP A 20 -15.07 -19.90 2.89
CA TRP A 20 -14.11 -18.80 2.91
C TRP A 20 -14.07 -18.35 4.36
N GLY A 21 -13.24 -19.00 5.19
CA GLY A 21 -12.81 -18.37 6.43
C GLY A 21 -12.22 -17.01 6.06
N ASP A 22 -12.55 -15.96 6.80
CA ASP A 22 -12.05 -14.63 6.48
C ASP A 22 -10.52 -14.70 6.45
N PRO A 23 -9.87 -14.46 5.29
CA PRO A 23 -8.43 -14.59 5.22
C PRO A 23 -7.83 -13.57 6.18
N ALA A 24 -6.90 -14.04 7.01
CA ALA A 24 -6.19 -13.25 8.01
C ALA A 24 -5.92 -11.81 7.51
N PRO A 25 -6.19 -10.78 8.33
CA PRO A 25 -6.10 -9.37 7.93
C PRO A 25 -4.73 -9.02 7.35
N MET A 26 -3.69 -9.72 7.81
CA MET A 26 -2.34 -9.63 7.28
C MET A 26 -1.65 -10.99 7.32
N ARG A 27 -0.68 -11.19 6.43
CA ARG A 27 0.33 -12.24 6.57
C ARG A 27 1.69 -11.66 6.29
N GLU A 28 2.60 -11.77 7.24
CA GLU A 28 4.00 -11.43 7.02
C GLU A 28 4.71 -12.55 6.24
N GLY A 29 5.59 -12.17 5.32
CA GLY A 29 6.56 -13.12 4.80
C GLY A 29 7.63 -13.35 5.88
N VAL A 30 7.67 -14.55 6.45
CA VAL A 30 8.57 -14.90 7.57
C VAL A 30 9.88 -15.59 7.12
N GLY A 31 10.35 -15.29 5.92
CA GLY A 31 11.53 -15.92 5.33
C GLY A 31 12.84 -15.54 6.00
N PRO A 32 13.93 -16.29 5.75
CA PRO A 32 15.23 -15.99 6.33
C PRO A 32 15.68 -14.59 5.89
N GLY A 33 15.85 -13.68 6.87
CA GLY A 33 16.23 -12.30 6.64
C GLY A 33 15.49 -11.34 7.58
N THR A 34 15.67 -10.04 7.33
CA THR A 34 14.87 -8.99 7.98
C THR A 34 13.41 -9.14 7.53
N PRO A 35 12.44 -9.27 8.45
CA PRO A 35 11.02 -9.32 8.13
C PRO A 35 10.62 -8.16 7.21
N LEU A 36 9.64 -8.40 6.33
CA LEU A 36 9.19 -7.40 5.35
C LEU A 36 8.81 -6.08 6.04
N THR A 37 8.18 -6.18 7.20
CA THR A 37 7.77 -5.03 8.00
C THR A 37 8.98 -4.25 8.53
N GLU A 38 9.98 -4.93 9.11
CA GLU A 38 11.22 -4.31 9.58
C GLU A 38 12.00 -3.67 8.40
N LEU A 39 12.01 -4.32 7.23
CA LEU A 39 12.64 -3.78 6.02
C LEU A 39 11.97 -2.46 5.60
N ILE A 40 10.64 -2.40 5.59
CA ILE A 40 9.89 -1.19 5.23
C ILE A 40 10.02 -0.11 6.32
N ALA A 41 9.92 -0.48 7.59
CA ALA A 41 9.87 0.46 8.72
C ALA A 41 11.24 1.05 9.06
N SER A 42 12.31 0.26 8.98
CA SER A 42 13.63 0.62 9.50
C SER A 42 14.82 0.29 8.58
N GLY A 43 14.60 -0.55 7.57
CA GLY A 43 15.65 -1.01 6.66
C GLY A 43 15.95 -0.09 5.47
N ASP A 44 16.96 -0.49 4.69
CA ASP A 44 17.21 0.10 3.36
C ASP A 44 16.21 -0.47 2.36
N CYS A 45 14.99 0.04 2.37
CA CYS A 45 13.92 -0.42 1.51
C CYS A 45 13.78 0.46 0.27
N ARG A 46 13.93 -0.14 -0.91
CA ARG A 46 13.53 0.43 -2.17
C ARG A 46 12.29 -0.29 -2.68
N MET A 47 11.14 0.28 -2.37
CA MET A 47 9.83 -0.24 -2.75
C MET A 47 9.38 0.33 -4.09
N VAL A 48 8.98 -0.55 -5.00
CA VAL A 48 8.29 -0.17 -6.25
C VAL A 48 6.85 -0.69 -6.19
N ILE A 49 5.88 0.22 -6.25
CA ILE A 49 4.47 -0.12 -6.43
C ILE A 49 4.25 -0.51 -7.89
N ILE A 50 3.81 -1.74 -8.14
CA ILE A 50 3.30 -2.22 -9.41
C ILE A 50 1.77 -2.12 -9.34
N GLY A 51 1.18 -1.19 -10.07
CA GLY A 51 -0.24 -0.87 -9.86
C GLY A 51 -1.00 -0.43 -11.10
N ASP A 52 -2.28 -0.17 -10.90
CA ASP A 52 -3.15 0.43 -11.91
C ASP A 52 -3.50 1.89 -11.57
N SER A 53 -4.60 2.40 -12.11
CA SER A 53 -5.03 3.76 -11.83
C SER A 53 -5.35 4.02 -10.36
N ILE A 54 -5.78 3.03 -9.58
CA ILE A 54 -6.06 3.24 -8.16
C ILE A 54 -4.77 3.60 -7.40
N SER A 55 -3.66 2.97 -7.78
CA SER A 55 -2.37 3.13 -7.11
C SER A 55 -1.73 4.50 -7.35
N ASN A 56 -1.96 5.11 -8.53
CA ASN A 56 -1.21 6.30 -8.97
C ASN A 56 -2.01 7.38 -9.72
N LYS A 57 -3.31 7.21 -9.99
CA LYS A 57 -4.05 8.20 -10.80
C LYS A 57 -4.20 9.51 -10.03
N ASN A 58 -3.60 10.56 -10.58
CA ASN A 58 -3.81 11.94 -10.18
C ASN A 58 -4.92 12.55 -11.06
N THR A 59 -6.18 12.40 -10.64
CA THR A 59 -7.35 12.78 -11.44
C THR A 59 -7.72 14.25 -11.36
N ASN A 60 -7.21 15.00 -10.38
CA ASN A 60 -7.64 16.36 -10.15
C ASN A 60 -6.46 17.27 -9.76
N THR A 61 -6.30 18.36 -10.51
CA THR A 61 -5.17 19.30 -10.48
C THR A 61 -5.00 20.07 -9.16
N ALA A 62 -5.90 19.90 -8.19
CA ALA A 62 -5.82 20.53 -6.88
C ALA A 62 -5.71 19.54 -5.70
N LEU A 63 -5.89 18.24 -5.93
CA LEU A 63 -6.07 17.26 -4.85
C LEU A 63 -5.47 15.91 -5.28
N GLN A 64 -4.17 15.74 -5.05
CA GLN A 64 -3.44 14.49 -5.29
C GLN A 64 -4.06 13.33 -4.50
N SER A 65 -4.81 12.48 -5.19
CA SER A 65 -5.69 11.51 -4.56
C SER A 65 -5.29 10.04 -4.79
N SER A 66 -4.04 9.77 -5.13
CA SER A 66 -3.56 8.40 -5.33
C SER A 66 -3.04 7.79 -4.03
N TYR A 67 -3.08 6.45 -3.98
CA TYR A 67 -2.53 5.67 -2.89
C TYR A 67 -1.05 5.96 -2.63
N TYR A 68 -0.24 6.07 -3.69
CA TYR A 68 1.17 6.51 -3.61
C TYR A 68 1.35 7.78 -2.77
N TRP A 69 0.52 8.81 -3.01
CA TRP A 69 0.62 10.06 -2.27
C TRP A 69 0.08 9.95 -0.83
N GLY A 70 -0.83 9.01 -0.57
CA GLY A 70 -1.20 8.63 0.80
C GLY A 70 0.01 8.12 1.56
N ILE A 71 0.78 7.19 0.99
CA ILE A 71 2.01 6.65 1.60
C ILE A 71 3.00 7.77 1.90
N VAL A 72 3.30 8.61 0.91
CA VAL A 72 4.26 9.72 1.08
C VAL A 72 3.87 10.65 2.22
N ARG A 73 2.57 10.85 2.46
CA ARG A 73 2.07 11.73 3.53
C ARG A 73 1.99 11.05 4.90
N ARG A 74 1.80 9.72 4.95
CA ARG A 74 1.43 9.01 6.18
C ARG A 74 2.54 8.14 6.74
N TRP A 75 3.34 7.51 5.90
CA TRP A 75 4.40 6.60 6.37
C TRP A 75 5.57 7.40 6.95
N ARG A 76 6.08 6.97 8.10
CA ARG A 76 7.19 7.62 8.82
C ARG A 76 8.31 6.66 9.23
N PRO A 77 8.98 5.98 8.28
CA PRO A 77 10.17 5.20 8.60
C PRO A 77 11.36 6.15 8.78
N GLU A 78 11.50 6.79 9.95
CA GLU A 78 12.58 7.63 10.56
C GLU A 78 13.56 8.51 9.74
N ALA A 79 13.71 8.36 8.43
CA ALA A 79 13.51 9.43 7.47
C ALA A 79 13.73 8.85 6.07
N TRP A 80 12.74 9.10 5.21
CA TRP A 80 12.79 8.93 3.76
C TRP A 80 14.19 9.18 3.17
N ALA A 81 14.66 8.21 2.39
CA ALA A 81 15.90 8.31 1.63
C ALA A 81 15.65 8.65 0.15
N GLY A 82 14.41 8.56 -0.34
CA GLY A 82 14.08 9.01 -1.69
C GLY A 82 12.66 8.72 -2.15
N ILE A 83 12.29 9.31 -3.28
CA ILE A 83 11.03 9.07 -3.97
C ILE A 83 11.24 9.13 -5.49
N CYS A 84 10.52 8.33 -6.25
CA CYS A 84 10.35 8.53 -7.69
C CYS A 84 9.01 9.22 -7.93
N VAL A 85 9.05 10.44 -8.46
CA VAL A 85 7.85 11.22 -8.79
C VAL A 85 7.37 10.83 -10.19
N PRO A 86 6.26 10.08 -10.32
CA PRO A 86 5.77 9.65 -11.63
C PRO A 86 5.27 10.85 -12.44
N THR A 87 5.51 10.84 -13.75
CA THR A 87 4.83 11.77 -14.65
C THR A 87 3.35 11.39 -14.71
N ASN A 88 2.49 12.26 -14.16
CA ASN A 88 1.03 12.23 -14.23
C ASN A 88 0.45 11.19 -15.21
N ALA A 89 0.08 10.04 -14.65
CA ALA A 89 -0.41 8.87 -15.37
C ALA A 89 -1.76 9.13 -16.07
N GLN A 90 -1.70 9.62 -17.31
CA GLN A 90 -2.45 9.01 -18.39
C GLN A 90 -1.42 8.39 -19.31
N ALA A 91 -1.49 7.07 -19.48
CA ALA A 91 -0.50 6.29 -20.20
C ALA A 91 0.05 7.06 -21.42
N PRO A 92 1.37 7.23 -21.59
CA PRO A 92 1.87 7.26 -22.94
C PRO A 92 1.53 5.88 -23.50
N THR A 93 0.56 5.79 -24.41
CA THR A 93 0.38 4.56 -25.18
C THR A 93 1.66 4.36 -25.98
N ILE A 94 2.64 3.64 -25.43
CA ILE A 94 3.91 3.32 -26.10
C ILE A 94 3.63 2.15 -27.03
N ALA A 95 3.08 2.44 -28.21
CA ALA A 95 3.03 1.48 -29.30
C ALA A 95 4.42 1.40 -29.95
N LEU A 96 5.22 0.41 -29.56
CA LEU A 96 6.43 0.04 -30.30
C LEU A 96 6.01 -0.73 -31.56
N THR A 97 5.69 -0.02 -32.64
CA THR A 97 5.49 -0.68 -33.95
C THR A 97 6.82 -0.92 -34.65
N THR A 98 7.02 -2.14 -35.15
CA THR A 98 8.11 -2.51 -36.07
C THR A 98 8.05 -1.70 -37.38
N PRO A 99 9.20 -1.43 -38.03
CA PRO A 99 9.25 -0.48 -39.13
C PRO A 99 8.64 -1.08 -40.40
N SER A 100 7.57 -0.48 -40.90
CA SER A 100 7.28 -0.51 -42.34
C SER A 100 6.84 0.87 -42.81
N ALA A 101 7.29 1.20 -44.02
CA ALA A 101 7.49 2.55 -44.52
C ALA A 101 6.22 3.41 -44.63
N ASN A 102 6.41 4.72 -44.43
CA ASN A 102 5.55 5.84 -44.84
C ASN A 102 4.23 6.06 -44.09
N THR A 103 4.30 6.52 -42.84
CA THR A 103 3.62 7.72 -42.29
C THR A 103 3.96 7.83 -40.80
N ALA A 104 4.80 8.80 -40.41
CA ALA A 104 5.11 9.06 -39.00
C ALA A 104 4.03 9.96 -38.40
N THR A 105 3.23 9.43 -37.47
CA THR A 105 2.42 10.23 -36.55
C THR A 105 2.85 9.87 -35.14
N PHE A 106 3.47 10.80 -34.44
CA PHE A 106 3.50 10.79 -32.98
C PHE A 106 3.21 12.21 -32.48
N THR A 107 2.51 12.31 -31.36
CA THR A 107 2.34 13.48 -30.50
C THR A 107 1.96 12.87 -29.16
N MET A 108 2.56 13.26 -28.02
CA MET A 108 1.92 12.94 -26.73
C MET A 108 0.60 13.72 -26.62
N ARG A 109 -0.51 13.06 -26.96
CA ARG A 109 -1.89 13.55 -26.81
C ARG A 109 -2.68 12.55 -25.98
N THR A 110 -3.35 13.01 -24.92
CA THR A 110 -4.58 12.35 -24.48
C THR A 110 -5.65 12.60 -25.55
N LEU A 111 -6.15 11.55 -26.19
CA LEU A 111 -7.23 11.66 -27.18
C LEU A 111 -8.56 11.31 -26.49
N SER A 112 -9.28 12.33 -26.02
CA SER A 112 -10.73 12.19 -25.75
C SER A 112 -11.51 12.48 -27.03
N ALA A 113 -12.45 11.59 -27.35
CA ALA A 113 -13.26 11.65 -28.55
C ALA A 113 -14.53 12.49 -28.31
N LEU A 114 -14.47 13.81 -28.44
CA LEU A 114 -15.64 14.64 -28.80
C LEU A 114 -15.21 15.89 -29.60
N PRO A 115 -15.98 16.33 -30.61
CA PRO A 115 -15.74 17.58 -31.32
C PRO A 115 -16.32 18.76 -30.54
N GLY A 116 -15.54 19.83 -30.33
CA GLY A 116 -16.12 21.15 -30.06
C GLY A 116 -15.46 22.07 -29.05
N GLN A 117 -14.56 21.59 -28.17
CA GLN A 117 -13.72 22.45 -27.33
C GLN A 117 -12.52 21.63 -26.84
N ARG A 118 -11.31 22.12 -27.09
CA ARG A 118 -10.06 21.48 -26.67
C ARG A 118 -9.20 22.52 -25.98
N THR A 119 -9.23 22.53 -24.66
CA THR A 119 -8.17 23.12 -23.83
C THR A 119 -7.22 21.98 -23.47
N PHE A 120 -5.94 22.14 -23.80
CA PHE A 120 -4.87 21.24 -23.35
C PHE A 120 -3.89 22.06 -22.55
N SER A 121 -3.71 21.67 -21.31
CA SER A 121 -2.58 22.05 -20.47
C SER A 121 -2.20 20.79 -19.69
N TYR A 122 -0.92 20.43 -19.73
CA TYR A 122 -0.27 19.75 -18.62
C TYR A 122 0.81 20.69 -18.08
N GLY A 123 0.33 21.82 -17.58
CA GLY A 123 1.07 22.79 -16.78
C GLY A 123 0.02 23.47 -15.91
N TYR A 124 0.14 23.37 -14.59
CA TYR A 124 -0.82 23.94 -13.65
C TYR A 124 -1.15 25.40 -13.99
N GLU A 125 -2.26 25.68 -14.68
CA GLU A 125 -2.55 27.06 -15.14
C GLU A 125 -3.07 27.96 -14.00
N ARG A 126 -3.61 27.37 -12.92
CA ARG A 126 -3.98 28.07 -11.68
C ARG A 126 -3.96 27.12 -10.48
N ILE A 127 -2.94 27.22 -9.65
CA ILE A 127 -2.95 26.66 -8.28
C ILE A 127 -3.43 27.77 -7.35
N SER A 128 -4.57 27.56 -6.70
CA SER A 128 -4.94 28.33 -5.51
C SER A 128 -3.97 27.94 -4.39
N ALA A 129 -3.43 28.90 -3.64
CA ALA A 129 -2.40 28.74 -2.61
C ALA A 129 -2.82 27.89 -1.38
N SER A 130 -3.33 26.68 -1.58
CA SER A 130 -3.58 25.71 -0.51
C SER A 130 -2.39 24.77 -0.34
N ALA A 131 -2.14 24.40 0.91
CA ALA A 131 -0.98 23.65 1.40
C ALA A 131 -0.96 22.17 0.98
N THR A 132 -0.85 21.86 -0.31
CA THR A 132 -0.66 20.50 -0.83
C THR A 132 0.71 20.34 -1.50
N LEU A 133 1.15 19.08 -1.59
CA LEU A 133 2.44 18.65 -2.10
C LEU A 133 2.55 18.86 -3.62
N ASP A 134 2.69 20.09 -4.09
CA ASP A 134 2.74 20.38 -5.51
C ASP A 134 4.18 20.31 -6.07
N ALA A 135 4.53 19.17 -6.66
CA ALA A 135 5.56 19.14 -7.70
C ALA A 135 5.00 19.90 -8.91
N VAL A 136 5.36 21.18 -9.05
CA VAL A 136 4.83 22.05 -10.12
C VAL A 136 5.69 22.00 -11.36
N TRP A 137 5.22 21.26 -12.36
CA TRP A 137 5.82 21.19 -13.68
C TRP A 137 5.48 22.47 -14.45
N PHE A 138 6.48 23.31 -14.70
CA PHE A 138 6.36 24.42 -15.64
C PHE A 138 7.07 24.06 -16.94
N ALA A 139 6.36 24.27 -18.05
CA ALA A 139 6.92 24.36 -19.38
C ALA A 139 6.59 25.76 -19.91
N ASP A 140 7.20 26.79 -19.33
CA ASP A 140 7.08 28.15 -19.84
C ASP A 140 8.44 28.62 -20.35
N ALA A 141 8.54 28.75 -21.67
CA ALA A 141 9.56 29.58 -22.28
C ALA A 141 8.86 30.83 -22.85
N PRO A 142 9.13 32.04 -22.33
CA PRO A 142 8.86 33.26 -23.07
C PRO A 142 9.52 33.16 -24.46
N ALA A 143 8.86 33.65 -25.51
CA ALA A 143 9.41 33.62 -26.86
C ALA A 143 10.86 34.13 -26.90
N GLY A 144 11.80 33.26 -27.28
CA GLY A 144 13.23 33.58 -27.36
C GLY A 144 14.09 33.21 -26.14
N GLN A 145 13.57 32.53 -25.12
CA GLN A 145 14.33 31.98 -23.99
C GLN A 145 14.49 30.45 -24.11
N PRO A 146 15.62 29.85 -23.67
CA PRO A 146 15.83 28.41 -23.72
C PRO A 146 14.70 27.63 -23.03
N PHE A 147 14.31 26.49 -23.62
CA PHE A 147 13.36 25.58 -23.01
C PHE A 147 13.85 25.17 -21.62
N THR A 148 13.02 25.53 -20.64
CA THR A 148 13.22 25.20 -19.24
C THR A 148 12.26 24.08 -18.91
N GLY A 149 12.68 22.84 -19.13
CA GLY A 149 11.86 21.67 -18.81
C GLY A 149 11.81 21.46 -17.31
N SER A 150 10.59 21.53 -16.77
CA SER A 150 10.19 21.01 -15.47
C SER A 150 10.97 21.60 -14.31
N ARG A 151 10.33 22.58 -13.68
CA ARG A 151 10.60 22.89 -12.29
C ARG A 151 10.09 21.75 -11.42
N LEU A 152 10.83 21.35 -10.41
CA LEU A 152 10.23 20.66 -9.27
C LEU A 152 10.25 21.64 -8.10
N LEU A 153 9.09 22.13 -7.71
CA LEU A 153 8.94 23.02 -6.57
C LEU A 153 8.49 22.26 -5.33
N LYS A 154 8.85 22.81 -4.17
CA LYS A 154 8.30 22.41 -2.89
C LYS A 154 6.78 22.68 -2.89
N GLY A 155 6.01 21.62 -2.65
CA GLY A 155 4.61 21.74 -2.30
C GLY A 155 4.42 22.22 -0.86
N GLY A 156 3.44 23.10 -0.62
CA GLY A 156 3.24 23.78 0.67
C GLY A 156 2.83 22.89 1.86
N ALA A 157 2.69 21.58 1.69
CA ALA A 157 2.36 20.64 2.77
C ALA A 157 3.54 20.28 3.68
N TRP A 158 4.76 20.55 3.24
CA TRP A 158 5.97 20.17 3.97
C TRP A 158 6.41 21.29 4.91
N ARG A 159 6.54 20.96 6.20
CA ARG A 159 7.02 21.88 7.24
C ARG A 159 8.51 22.13 7.04
N SER A 160 9.00 23.27 7.53
CA SER A 160 10.44 23.50 7.64
C SER A 160 11.04 22.40 8.51
N GLY A 161 12.00 21.62 7.97
CA GLY A 161 12.61 20.47 8.67
C GLY A 161 12.29 19.09 8.10
N ASP A 162 11.57 19.01 6.97
CA ASP A 162 11.35 17.75 6.26
C ASP A 162 12.63 17.26 5.53
N TRP A 163 12.67 15.97 5.18
CA TRP A 163 13.86 15.17 4.81
C TRP A 163 14.72 15.65 3.63
N PHE A 164 14.45 16.81 3.02
CA PHE A 164 15.16 17.39 1.87
C PHE A 164 15.64 18.84 2.06
N ASP A 165 15.21 19.54 3.13
CA ASP A 165 15.43 20.99 3.28
C ASP A 165 16.88 21.37 3.64
N ASP A 166 17.66 20.45 4.24
CA ASP A 166 19.01 20.71 4.73
C ASP A 166 20.04 19.60 4.46
N VAL A 167 19.62 18.50 3.85
CA VAL A 167 20.47 17.33 3.60
C VAL A 167 21.02 17.28 2.16
N PRO A 168 22.12 16.56 1.91
CA PRO A 168 22.60 16.30 0.56
C PRO A 168 21.57 15.54 -0.30
N MET A 169 21.33 16.03 -1.52
CA MET A 169 20.29 15.51 -2.42
C MET A 169 20.85 15.21 -3.82
N GLY A 170 20.30 14.19 -4.46
CA GLY A 170 20.51 13.84 -5.85
C GLY A 170 19.19 13.69 -6.58
N ALA A 171 19.23 13.81 -7.91
CA ALA A 171 18.09 13.49 -8.75
C ALA A 171 18.52 12.84 -10.06
N THR A 172 17.71 11.90 -10.54
CA THR A 172 17.87 11.22 -11.83
C THR A 172 16.58 11.35 -12.61
N PHE A 173 16.65 11.99 -13.78
CA PHE A 173 15.54 12.08 -14.73
C PHE A 173 15.49 10.80 -15.56
N VAL A 174 14.40 10.07 -15.50
CA VAL A 174 14.23 8.82 -16.23
C VAL A 174 13.37 9.08 -17.45
N VAL A 175 13.96 8.91 -18.62
CA VAL A 175 13.37 9.29 -19.91
C VAL A 175 13.50 8.17 -20.92
N LEU A 176 12.66 8.18 -21.96
CA LEU A 176 12.79 7.32 -23.12
C LEU A 176 13.68 8.01 -24.16
N ARG A 177 14.85 7.42 -24.42
CA ARG A 177 15.70 7.68 -25.58
C ARG A 177 15.02 7.16 -26.84
N SER A 178 15.15 7.84 -27.97
CA SER A 178 14.65 7.39 -29.28
C SER A 178 15.50 7.94 -30.43
N PRO A 179 15.43 7.41 -31.66
CA PRO A 179 16.20 7.94 -32.78
C PRO A 179 15.90 9.41 -33.08
N GLU A 180 14.67 9.83 -32.84
CA GLU A 180 14.19 11.20 -32.97
C GLU A 180 14.50 12.05 -31.74
N GLY A 181 15.00 11.49 -30.64
CA GLY A 181 15.20 12.23 -29.39
C GLY A 181 16.17 13.41 -29.51
N LEU A 182 16.10 14.33 -28.54
CA LEU A 182 16.93 15.53 -28.50
C LEU A 182 18.43 15.19 -28.41
N SER A 183 19.27 15.83 -29.22
CA SER A 183 20.70 15.51 -29.27
C SER A 183 21.52 16.11 -28.12
N ALA A 184 20.96 17.05 -27.36
CA ALA A 184 21.65 17.75 -26.28
C ALA A 184 20.66 18.24 -25.20
N VAL A 185 20.46 17.39 -24.18
CA VAL A 185 19.78 17.74 -22.93
C VAL A 185 20.77 17.84 -21.79
N GLN A 186 20.44 18.58 -20.75
CA GLN A 186 21.30 18.84 -19.62
C GLN A 186 20.45 18.91 -18.35
N ALA A 187 20.80 18.11 -17.36
CA ALA A 187 20.19 18.19 -16.05
C ALA A 187 20.86 19.28 -15.22
N ARG A 188 20.08 19.97 -14.40
CA ARG A 188 20.54 21.08 -13.57
C ARG A 188 19.98 20.94 -12.17
N SER A 189 20.72 21.44 -11.19
CA SER A 189 20.29 21.50 -9.81
C SER A 189 20.65 22.85 -9.18
N MET A 190 19.83 23.30 -8.23
CA MET A 190 20.14 24.46 -7.40
C MET A 190 19.53 24.31 -6.02
N ARG A 191 20.04 25.07 -5.04
CA ARG A 191 19.46 25.19 -3.71
C ARG A 191 19.23 26.65 -3.33
N GLY A 192 18.01 27.00 -2.91
CA GLY A 192 17.66 28.34 -2.45
C GLY A 192 17.86 29.39 -3.56
N GLN A 193 18.70 30.39 -3.32
CA GLN A 193 19.05 31.42 -4.32
C GLN A 193 20.42 31.19 -4.98
N GLN A 194 20.99 29.99 -4.85
CA GLN A 194 22.29 29.68 -5.44
C GLN A 194 22.23 29.63 -6.97
N ALA A 195 23.40 29.78 -7.59
CA ALA A 195 23.54 29.56 -9.03
C ALA A 195 23.27 28.09 -9.39
N TRP A 196 22.74 27.87 -10.59
CA TRP A 196 22.55 26.52 -11.13
C TRP A 196 23.89 25.80 -11.32
N ILE A 197 23.90 24.53 -10.91
CA ILE A 197 24.95 23.57 -11.26
C ILE A 197 24.40 22.73 -12.41
N GLU A 198 25.19 22.55 -13.46
CA GLU A 198 24.74 21.87 -14.67
C GLU A 198 25.54 20.58 -14.93
N SER A 199 24.87 19.55 -15.43
CA SER A 199 25.51 18.30 -15.87
C SER A 199 26.26 18.51 -17.19
N ALA A 200 26.98 17.48 -17.63
CA ALA A 200 27.37 17.39 -19.04
C ALA A 200 26.12 17.27 -19.93
N GLU A 201 26.23 17.70 -21.19
CA GLU A 201 25.19 17.44 -22.19
C GLU A 201 25.06 15.93 -22.44
N PHE A 202 23.82 15.48 -22.55
CA PHE A 202 23.43 14.11 -22.83
C PHE A 202 22.59 14.07 -24.10
N SER A 203 22.79 13.05 -24.93
CA SER A 203 22.00 12.85 -26.14
C SER A 203 20.87 11.84 -25.89
N LEU A 204 19.63 12.30 -26.04
CA LEU A 204 18.43 11.46 -26.12
C LEU A 204 18.20 10.88 -27.52
N SER A 205 19.03 11.25 -28.50
CA SER A 205 19.02 10.58 -29.81
C SER A 205 19.73 9.23 -29.70
N GLY A 206 19.11 8.15 -30.16
CA GLY A 206 19.73 6.83 -30.20
C GLY A 206 18.73 5.67 -30.26
N SER A 207 19.20 4.44 -30.03
CA SER A 207 18.31 3.28 -29.96
C SER A 207 17.26 3.48 -28.86
N VAL A 208 16.01 3.08 -29.15
CA VAL A 208 14.89 3.26 -28.22
C VAL A 208 15.21 2.55 -26.91
N GLY A 209 15.28 3.31 -25.80
CA GLY A 209 15.91 2.90 -24.54
C GLY A 209 15.34 3.67 -23.36
N VAL A 210 15.17 3.08 -22.18
CA VAL A 210 15.02 3.86 -20.94
C VAL A 210 16.42 4.27 -20.47
N VAL A 211 16.60 5.56 -20.16
CA VAL A 211 17.87 6.11 -19.71
C VAL A 211 17.66 7.06 -18.53
N GLY A 212 18.63 7.06 -17.61
CA GLY A 212 18.74 8.05 -16.55
C GLY A 212 19.63 9.22 -16.97
N VAL A 213 19.20 10.45 -16.71
CA VAL A 213 20.01 11.66 -16.81
C VAL A 213 20.18 12.23 -15.41
N ASP A 214 21.38 12.07 -14.85
CA ASP A 214 21.67 12.51 -13.49
C ASP A 214 21.84 14.03 -13.42
N ALA A 215 21.12 14.66 -12.49
CA ALA A 215 21.37 16.02 -12.09
C ALA A 215 22.60 16.08 -11.16
N PRO A 216 23.39 17.16 -11.20
CA PRO A 216 24.47 17.34 -10.24
C PRO A 216 23.96 17.29 -8.80
N GLY A 217 24.66 16.57 -7.94
CA GLY A 217 24.30 16.46 -6.53
C GLY A 217 24.34 17.83 -5.83
N LEU A 218 23.37 18.07 -4.96
CA LEU A 218 23.33 19.22 -4.06
C LEU A 218 23.91 18.81 -2.72
N GLY A 219 24.84 19.61 -2.18
CA GLY A 219 25.32 19.43 -0.81
C GLY A 219 24.25 19.75 0.24
N ALA A 220 24.60 19.54 1.50
CA ALA A 220 23.82 20.01 2.65
C ALA A 220 23.73 21.54 2.66
N GLY A 221 22.64 22.08 3.20
CA GLY A 221 22.45 23.52 3.36
C GLY A 221 21.00 23.94 3.34
N MET A 222 20.70 25.11 3.90
CA MET A 222 19.32 25.62 3.92
C MET A 222 18.87 26.13 2.55
N GLY A 223 17.63 25.83 2.20
CA GLY A 223 16.95 26.36 1.01
C GLY A 223 16.31 25.25 0.18
N GLU A 224 15.32 25.63 -0.61
CA GLU A 224 14.59 24.69 -1.48
C GLU A 224 15.51 24.08 -2.53
N CYS A 225 15.52 22.75 -2.66
CA CYS A 225 16.16 22.08 -3.79
C CYS A 225 15.29 22.23 -5.03
N GLU A 226 15.91 22.56 -6.16
CA GLU A 226 15.26 22.54 -7.46
C GLU A 226 16.11 21.70 -8.43
N PHE A 227 15.47 20.77 -9.13
CA PHE A 227 16.08 19.98 -10.20
C PHE A 227 15.35 20.26 -11.50
N ARG A 228 16.09 20.28 -12.60
CA ARG A 228 15.57 20.67 -13.92
C ARG A 228 16.22 19.88 -15.05
N LEU A 229 15.47 19.59 -16.10
CA LEU A 229 16.01 19.04 -17.34
C LEU A 229 15.84 20.06 -18.46
N THR A 230 16.95 20.56 -18.98
CA THR A 230 16.98 21.58 -20.04
C THR A 230 17.39 20.97 -21.37
N ALA A 231 16.87 21.51 -22.47
CA ALA A 231 17.28 21.13 -23.81
C ALA A 231 17.90 22.34 -24.50
N SER A 232 19.10 22.18 -25.05
CA SER A 232 19.74 23.27 -25.78
C SER A 232 19.04 23.51 -27.12
N GLY A 233 18.83 24.77 -27.50
CA GLY A 233 18.33 25.15 -28.83
C GLY A 233 16.84 24.89 -29.11
N VAL A 234 16.07 24.40 -28.13
CA VAL A 234 14.62 24.25 -28.24
C VAL A 234 13.96 25.44 -27.55
N TYR A 235 13.09 26.17 -28.27
CA TYR A 235 12.42 27.38 -27.78
C TYR A 235 10.89 27.29 -27.82
N ASP A 236 10.35 26.19 -28.34
CA ASP A 236 8.91 25.98 -28.58
C ASP A 236 8.57 24.47 -28.53
N GLU A 237 7.77 24.04 -27.56
CA GLU A 237 7.31 22.64 -27.44
C GLU A 237 6.38 22.21 -28.58
N SER A 238 5.64 23.14 -29.17
CA SER A 238 4.71 22.84 -30.28
C SER A 238 5.43 22.40 -31.54
N ALA A 239 6.72 22.73 -31.66
CA ALA A 239 7.58 22.31 -32.75
C ALA A 239 8.19 20.90 -32.56
N LEU A 240 8.17 20.33 -31.34
CA LEU A 240 8.81 19.05 -31.02
C LEU A 240 7.95 18.12 -30.13
N PRO A 241 6.73 17.76 -30.54
CA PRO A 241 5.78 17.01 -29.71
C PRO A 241 6.16 15.55 -29.36
N ASN A 242 7.36 15.07 -29.75
CA ASN A 242 7.79 13.65 -29.66
C ASN A 242 9.21 13.42 -29.11
N HIS A 243 9.92 14.48 -28.71
CA HIS A 243 11.37 14.38 -28.58
C HIS A 243 11.85 14.12 -27.14
N LEU A 244 10.95 14.25 -26.16
CA LEU A 244 11.20 13.97 -24.75
C LEU A 244 10.00 13.23 -24.15
N ILE A 245 10.14 11.92 -23.96
CA ILE A 245 9.16 11.12 -23.21
C ILE A 245 9.75 10.90 -21.82
N TRP A 246 9.20 11.62 -20.84
CA TRP A 246 9.61 11.51 -19.45
C TRP A 246 8.78 10.42 -18.76
N LEU A 247 9.44 9.52 -18.02
CA LEU A 247 8.79 8.44 -17.29
C LEU A 247 8.65 8.75 -15.79
N THR A 248 9.75 9.13 -15.14
CA THR A 248 9.76 9.48 -13.72
C THR A 248 10.96 10.35 -13.36
N THR A 249 10.97 10.91 -12.16
CA THR A 249 12.18 11.48 -11.56
C THR A 249 12.43 10.88 -10.21
N ARG A 250 13.57 10.19 -10.07
CA ARG A 250 14.05 9.72 -8.79
C ARG A 250 14.77 10.85 -8.09
N MET A 251 14.31 11.22 -6.90
CA MET A 251 15.01 12.09 -5.97
C MET A 251 15.43 11.28 -4.76
N TYR A 252 16.62 11.52 -4.25
CA TYR A 252 17.15 10.75 -3.15
C TYR A 252 18.20 11.52 -2.36
N ARG A 253 18.36 11.13 -1.11
CA ARG A 253 19.45 11.57 -0.24
C ARG A 253 20.73 10.88 -0.67
N THR A 254 21.80 11.65 -0.79
CA THR A 254 23.12 11.10 -1.16
C THR A 254 23.97 10.73 0.05
N ASP A 255 23.51 11.07 1.26
CA ASP A 255 24.23 10.88 2.52
C ASP A 255 23.74 9.69 3.36
N ARG A 256 22.64 9.05 2.97
CA ARG A 256 22.10 7.87 3.67
C ARG A 256 21.34 6.93 2.74
N THR A 257 21.17 5.71 3.23
CA THR A 257 20.20 4.74 2.73
C THR A 257 18.94 4.75 3.61
N GLY A 258 17.88 4.06 3.18
CA GLY A 258 16.59 4.04 3.87
C GLY A 258 15.42 3.91 2.89
N PHE A 259 14.21 4.25 3.36
CA PHE A 259 13.00 4.06 2.58
C PHE A 259 12.95 4.93 1.32
N GLN A 260 12.80 4.28 0.17
CA GLN A 260 12.63 4.84 -1.15
C GLN A 260 11.36 4.28 -1.78
N LEU A 261 10.48 5.17 -2.25
CA LEU A 261 9.23 4.77 -2.90
C LEU A 261 9.19 5.14 -4.37
N ASP A 262 8.82 4.19 -5.20
CA ASP A 262 8.50 4.39 -6.61
C ASP A 262 7.10 3.83 -6.92
N ALA A 263 6.46 4.36 -7.96
CA ALA A 263 5.21 3.86 -8.48
C ALA A 263 5.29 3.67 -9.99
N LEU A 264 5.44 2.41 -10.39
CA LEU A 264 5.21 1.92 -11.74
C LEU A 264 3.74 1.51 -11.85
N ALA A 265 2.87 2.47 -12.18
CA ALA A 265 1.45 2.21 -12.27
C ALA A 265 0.84 2.77 -13.54
N VAL A 266 0.01 1.98 -14.20
CA VAL A 266 -0.58 2.31 -15.49
C VAL A 266 -2.09 2.33 -15.35
N GLY A 267 -2.69 3.51 -15.56
CA GLY A 267 -4.14 3.65 -15.47
C GLY A 267 -4.88 2.69 -16.40
N GLY A 268 -5.82 1.92 -15.85
CA GLY A 268 -6.58 0.92 -16.61
C GLY A 268 -5.85 -0.41 -16.86
N SER A 269 -4.61 -0.59 -16.38
CA SER A 269 -3.86 -1.82 -16.65
C SER A 269 -4.39 -3.02 -15.91
N ARG A 270 -4.31 -4.17 -16.59
CA ARG A 270 -4.55 -5.51 -16.05
C ARG A 270 -3.23 -6.23 -15.81
N LEU A 271 -3.23 -7.34 -15.06
CA LEU A 271 -2.06 -8.21 -14.91
C LEU A 271 -1.49 -8.65 -16.26
N ALA A 272 -2.36 -8.94 -17.23
CA ALA A 272 -1.95 -9.34 -18.57
C ALA A 272 -1.14 -8.24 -19.30
N ASP A 273 -1.39 -6.96 -19.01
CA ASP A 273 -0.64 -5.86 -19.61
C ASP A 273 0.77 -5.79 -19.02
N TRP A 274 0.91 -6.11 -17.74
CA TRP A 274 2.22 -6.26 -17.08
C TRP A 274 2.99 -7.50 -17.50
N LEU A 275 2.37 -8.45 -18.20
CA LEU A 275 3.06 -9.63 -18.72
C LEU A 275 3.36 -9.54 -20.22
N ALA A 276 2.50 -8.88 -21.00
CA ALA A 276 2.59 -8.97 -22.47
C ALA A 276 2.28 -7.68 -23.24
N ASN A 277 1.47 -6.75 -22.73
CA ASN A 277 0.87 -5.69 -23.58
C ASN A 277 1.19 -4.24 -23.17
N GLY A 278 1.84 -4.04 -22.02
CA GLY A 278 2.12 -2.72 -21.44
C GLY A 278 3.49 -2.12 -21.82
N PRO A 279 3.75 -0.87 -21.42
CA PRO A 279 5.04 -0.19 -21.66
C PRO A 279 6.24 -0.89 -21.01
N PHE A 280 5.97 -1.73 -20.00
CA PHE A 280 6.92 -2.58 -19.30
C PHE A 280 6.76 -4.07 -19.61
N ALA A 281 6.09 -4.41 -20.72
CA ALA A 281 5.87 -5.79 -21.15
C ALA A 281 7.15 -6.55 -21.48
N THR A 282 8.25 -5.86 -21.81
CA THR A 282 9.53 -6.52 -22.07
C THR A 282 10.46 -6.42 -20.87
N ASP A 283 11.18 -7.52 -20.62
CA ASP A 283 12.17 -7.61 -19.55
C ASP A 283 13.31 -6.61 -19.74
N GLU A 284 13.65 -6.32 -20.99
CA GLU A 284 14.66 -5.32 -21.32
C GLU A 284 14.24 -3.92 -20.85
N ARG A 285 12.98 -3.51 -21.06
CA ARG A 285 12.49 -2.19 -20.62
C ARG A 285 12.46 -2.06 -19.11
N LEU A 286 12.01 -3.11 -18.40
CA LEU A 286 12.06 -3.12 -16.94
C LEU A 286 13.50 -3.10 -16.42
N ARG A 287 14.41 -3.84 -17.06
CA ARG A 287 15.83 -3.84 -16.69
C ARG A 287 16.46 -2.47 -16.88
N GLU A 288 16.19 -1.79 -18.01
CA GLU A 288 16.66 -0.42 -18.25
C GLU A 288 16.08 0.56 -17.22
N TYR A 289 14.79 0.42 -16.88
CA TYR A 289 14.15 1.25 -15.86
C TYR A 289 14.77 1.05 -14.47
N PHE A 290 14.96 -0.20 -14.04
CA PHE A 290 15.62 -0.51 -12.76
C PHE A 290 17.10 -0.13 -12.77
N ALA A 291 17.80 -0.25 -13.90
CA ALA A 291 19.17 0.27 -13.99
C ALA A 291 19.21 1.79 -13.80
N ALA A 292 18.23 2.53 -14.32
CA ALA A 292 18.14 3.98 -14.17
C ALA A 292 17.66 4.43 -12.77
N THR A 293 16.86 3.62 -12.09
CA THR A 293 16.21 4.01 -10.82
C THR A 293 16.75 3.26 -9.59
N GLY A 294 17.62 2.26 -9.78
CA GLY A 294 17.99 1.25 -8.80
C GLY A 294 17.14 -0.02 -8.92
N TYR A 295 17.64 -1.16 -8.45
CA TYR A 295 16.84 -2.39 -8.38
C TYR A 295 16.06 -2.42 -7.07
N PRO A 296 14.75 -2.70 -7.10
CA PRO A 296 13.94 -2.75 -5.89
C PRO A 296 14.22 -4.04 -5.11
N ASN A 297 14.22 -3.91 -3.79
CA ASN A 297 14.22 -5.06 -2.88
C ASN A 297 12.84 -5.29 -2.25
N VAL A 298 11.84 -4.46 -2.56
CA VAL A 298 10.42 -4.70 -2.28
C VAL A 298 9.58 -4.35 -3.50
N PHE A 299 8.70 -5.25 -3.92
CA PHE A 299 7.62 -4.96 -4.85
C PHE A 299 6.29 -4.97 -4.12
N SER A 300 5.52 -3.91 -4.23
CA SER A 300 4.15 -3.87 -3.73
C SER A 300 3.17 -3.93 -4.89
N ILE A 301 2.36 -4.99 -4.97
CA ILE A 301 1.48 -5.27 -6.11
C ILE A 301 0.05 -4.86 -5.78
N HIS A 302 -0.42 -3.81 -6.44
CA HIS A 302 -1.75 -3.21 -6.33
C HIS A 302 -2.51 -3.30 -7.65
N LEU A 303 -2.73 -4.53 -8.13
CA LEU A 303 -3.42 -4.80 -9.39
C LEU A 303 -4.72 -5.56 -9.14
N GLY A 304 -5.68 -5.37 -10.05
CA GLY A 304 -6.94 -6.11 -10.01
C GLY A 304 -8.16 -5.25 -10.30
N ALA A 305 -8.04 -3.92 -10.20
CA ALA A 305 -9.23 -3.07 -10.29
C ALA A 305 -9.87 -2.99 -11.67
N ASN A 306 -9.10 -3.35 -12.68
CA ASN A 306 -9.51 -3.39 -14.08
C ASN A 306 -9.76 -4.82 -14.59
N GLU A 307 -9.74 -5.81 -13.70
CA GLU A 307 -9.94 -7.21 -14.03
C GLU A 307 -11.42 -7.58 -14.05
N ALA A 308 -11.78 -8.46 -14.99
CA ALA A 308 -13.17 -8.87 -15.15
C ALA A 308 -13.59 -9.95 -14.13
N ALA A 309 -12.63 -10.74 -13.64
CA ALA A 309 -12.85 -11.84 -12.71
C ALA A 309 -11.57 -12.20 -11.95
N PHE A 310 -11.75 -12.68 -10.72
CA PHE A 310 -10.71 -13.23 -9.86
C PHE A 310 -10.89 -14.75 -9.80
N ASN A 311 -10.08 -15.48 -10.56
CA ASN A 311 -10.14 -16.93 -10.73
C ASN A 311 -8.72 -17.50 -10.90
N GLU A 312 -8.59 -18.81 -11.14
CA GLU A 312 -7.27 -19.45 -11.29
C GLU A 312 -6.42 -18.79 -12.39
N THR A 313 -7.00 -18.36 -13.50
CA THR A 313 -6.26 -17.65 -14.56
C THR A 313 -5.71 -16.30 -14.08
N TRP A 314 -6.39 -15.63 -13.15
CA TRP A 314 -5.87 -14.43 -12.50
C TRP A 314 -4.74 -14.77 -11.53
N ALA A 315 -4.90 -15.84 -10.73
CA ALA A 315 -3.87 -16.36 -9.83
C ALA A 315 -2.57 -16.73 -10.56
N GLU A 316 -2.68 -17.48 -11.66
CA GLU A 316 -1.56 -17.86 -12.53
C GLU A 316 -0.80 -16.63 -13.05
N LYS A 317 -1.51 -15.58 -13.46
CA LYS A 317 -0.89 -14.33 -13.94
C LYS A 317 -0.22 -13.55 -12.81
N LEU A 318 -0.81 -13.54 -11.61
CA LEU A 318 -0.21 -12.90 -10.45
C LEU A 318 1.12 -13.59 -10.09
N ARG A 319 1.11 -14.92 -9.99
CA ARG A 319 2.30 -15.75 -9.74
C ARG A 319 3.36 -15.55 -10.84
N ALA A 320 2.95 -15.52 -12.11
CA ALA A 320 3.85 -15.27 -13.23
C ALA A 320 4.48 -13.87 -13.21
N LEU A 321 3.73 -12.85 -12.76
CA LEU A 321 4.27 -11.50 -12.59
C LEU A 321 5.30 -11.45 -11.47
N ILE A 322 5.02 -12.08 -10.33
CA ILE A 322 5.97 -12.21 -9.20
C ILE A 322 7.25 -12.92 -9.68
N ASP A 323 7.12 -14.06 -10.36
CA ASP A 323 8.25 -14.82 -10.91
C ASP A 323 9.11 -14.00 -11.88
N ARG A 324 8.46 -13.20 -12.72
CA ARG A 324 9.12 -12.28 -13.67
C ARG A 324 9.92 -11.20 -12.95
N LEU A 325 9.32 -10.55 -11.94
CA LEU A 325 9.96 -9.47 -11.18
C LEU A 325 11.11 -9.98 -10.31
N ASP A 326 10.96 -11.18 -9.71
CA ASP A 326 12.02 -11.88 -8.99
C ASP A 326 13.20 -12.17 -9.92
N ALA A 327 12.96 -12.78 -11.08
CA ALA A 327 14.01 -13.13 -12.04
C ALA A 327 14.80 -11.90 -12.51
N LEU A 328 14.12 -10.78 -12.76
CA LEU A 328 14.74 -9.53 -13.18
C LEU A 328 15.65 -8.94 -12.09
N SER A 329 15.23 -8.99 -10.84
CA SER A 329 15.98 -8.43 -9.70
C SER A 329 17.14 -9.34 -9.31
N THR A 330 16.91 -10.65 -9.22
CA THR A 330 17.96 -11.62 -8.86
C THR A 330 19.05 -11.74 -9.91
N ALA A 331 18.72 -11.57 -11.20
CA ALA A 331 19.73 -11.46 -12.27
C ALA A 331 20.69 -10.27 -12.07
N ASN A 332 20.36 -9.31 -11.19
CA ASN A 332 21.18 -8.15 -10.83
C ASN A 332 21.60 -8.16 -9.35
N GLY A 333 21.55 -9.33 -8.71
CA GLY A 333 22.06 -9.52 -7.34
C GLY A 333 21.14 -9.00 -6.23
N VAL A 334 19.89 -8.64 -6.54
CA VAL A 334 18.90 -8.22 -5.54
C VAL A 334 17.82 -9.27 -5.40
N GLN A 335 17.60 -9.75 -4.18
CA GLN A 335 16.51 -10.67 -3.86
C GLN A 335 15.34 -9.85 -3.31
N PRO A 336 14.23 -9.69 -4.06
CA PRO A 336 13.14 -8.82 -3.61
C PRO A 336 12.15 -9.55 -2.71
N TRP A 337 11.54 -8.81 -1.80
CA TRP A 337 10.29 -9.17 -1.14
C TRP A 337 9.09 -8.74 -1.96
N PHE A 338 7.95 -9.38 -1.72
CA PHE A 338 6.69 -9.04 -2.37
C PHE A 338 5.64 -8.72 -1.30
N LEU A 339 4.91 -7.62 -1.49
CA LEU A 339 3.74 -7.26 -0.70
C LEU A 339 2.53 -7.27 -1.61
N LEU A 340 1.58 -8.18 -1.36
CA LEU A 340 0.35 -8.29 -2.13
C LEU A 340 -0.74 -7.45 -1.47
N VAL A 341 -1.25 -6.48 -2.22
CA VAL A 341 -2.33 -5.59 -1.78
C VAL A 341 -3.50 -5.70 -2.76
N PRO A 342 -4.47 -6.60 -2.51
CA PRO A 342 -5.62 -6.81 -3.38
C PRO A 342 -6.45 -5.51 -3.50
N PRO A 343 -7.22 -5.36 -4.59
CA PRO A 343 -8.05 -4.19 -4.76
C PRO A 343 -9.19 -4.18 -3.74
N TYR A 344 -9.62 -3.00 -3.32
CA TYR A 344 -10.76 -2.84 -2.41
C TYR A 344 -12.10 -2.79 -3.14
N GLY A 345 -13.18 -3.08 -2.39
CA GLY A 345 -14.54 -2.98 -2.89
C GLY A 345 -14.95 -1.54 -3.17
N THR A 346 -15.58 -1.32 -4.31
CA THR A 346 -16.16 -0.04 -4.74
C THR A 346 -17.64 -0.22 -5.06
N GLU A 347 -18.41 0.86 -5.10
CA GLU A 347 -19.81 0.77 -5.50
C GLU A 347 -20.00 0.56 -7.02
N GLN A 348 -18.96 0.80 -7.85
CA GLN A 348 -19.11 0.90 -9.30
C GLN A 348 -18.26 -0.05 -10.15
N SER A 349 -17.05 -0.43 -9.73
CA SER A 349 -16.11 -1.20 -10.59
C SER A 349 -15.90 -2.63 -10.12
N ILE A 350 -15.61 -2.78 -8.83
CA ILE A 350 -15.35 -4.07 -8.18
C ILE A 350 -16.29 -4.17 -7.00
N SER A 351 -17.15 -5.18 -6.95
CA SER A 351 -17.96 -5.41 -5.75
C SER A 351 -17.07 -5.82 -4.57
N HIS A 352 -17.54 -5.59 -3.35
CA HIS A 352 -16.80 -6.04 -2.17
C HIS A 352 -16.56 -7.57 -2.18
N ALA A 353 -17.52 -8.36 -2.65
CA ALA A 353 -17.33 -9.81 -2.82
C ALA A 353 -16.24 -10.17 -3.85
N GLN A 354 -16.12 -9.40 -4.95
CA GLN A 354 -15.02 -9.59 -5.90
C GLN A 354 -13.67 -9.20 -5.29
N ALA A 355 -13.64 -8.14 -4.47
CA ALA A 355 -12.45 -7.72 -3.75
C ALA A 355 -11.99 -8.79 -2.74
N LEU A 356 -12.91 -9.39 -1.98
CA LEU A 356 -12.62 -10.53 -1.10
C LEU A 356 -12.12 -11.76 -1.87
N ALA A 357 -12.70 -12.05 -3.04
CA ALA A 357 -12.19 -13.13 -3.90
C ALA A 357 -10.75 -12.86 -4.39
N ALA A 358 -10.41 -11.62 -4.71
CA ALA A 358 -9.04 -11.22 -5.04
C ALA A 358 -8.10 -11.36 -3.84
N ALA A 359 -8.57 -10.99 -2.65
CA ALA A 359 -7.85 -11.10 -1.39
C ALA A 359 -7.51 -12.56 -1.06
N ALA A 360 -8.48 -13.47 -1.15
CA ALA A 360 -8.26 -14.89 -0.94
C ALA A 360 -7.20 -15.50 -1.89
N ILE A 361 -7.22 -15.13 -3.18
CA ILE A 361 -6.17 -15.58 -4.12
C ILE A 361 -4.80 -14.97 -3.75
N GLY A 362 -4.79 -13.71 -3.31
CA GLY A 362 -3.58 -13.05 -2.81
C GLY A 362 -3.01 -13.77 -1.59
N TYR A 363 -3.85 -14.12 -0.63
CA TYR A 363 -3.49 -14.89 0.55
C TYR A 363 -2.97 -16.29 0.18
N GLU A 364 -3.69 -17.03 -0.66
CA GLU A 364 -3.26 -18.34 -1.14
C GLU A 364 -1.90 -18.24 -1.83
N THR A 365 -1.70 -17.24 -2.69
CA THR A 365 -0.42 -17.01 -3.38
C THR A 365 0.71 -16.69 -2.41
N ALA A 366 0.43 -15.88 -1.39
CA ALA A 366 1.39 -15.62 -0.34
C ALA A 366 1.74 -16.93 0.38
N THR A 367 0.76 -17.78 0.69
CA THR A 367 0.93 -18.99 1.51
C THR A 367 1.58 -20.14 0.75
N SER A 368 1.26 -20.30 -0.53
CA SER A 368 1.87 -21.31 -1.39
C SER A 368 3.21 -20.89 -1.98
N GLY A 369 3.50 -19.58 -2.01
CA GLY A 369 4.55 -19.04 -2.85
C GLY A 369 4.21 -19.16 -4.34
N THR A 370 5.24 -19.04 -5.17
CA THR A 370 5.19 -19.20 -6.63
C THR A 370 6.17 -20.28 -7.10
N SER A 371 6.38 -20.41 -8.41
CA SER A 371 7.35 -21.38 -8.93
C SER A 371 8.80 -21.00 -8.64
N ARG A 372 9.08 -19.73 -8.32
CA ARG A 372 10.43 -19.22 -8.01
C ARG A 372 10.56 -18.58 -6.63
N VAL A 373 9.49 -18.01 -6.10
CA VAL A 373 9.51 -17.23 -4.86
C VAL A 373 8.83 -18.05 -3.78
N ALA A 374 9.58 -18.38 -2.74
CA ALA A 374 9.03 -19.08 -1.59
C ALA A 374 7.99 -18.21 -0.87
N ALA A 375 7.00 -18.86 -0.24
CA ALA A 375 5.89 -18.24 0.48
C ALA A 375 6.36 -17.23 1.55
N ASP A 376 7.50 -17.52 2.14
CA ASP A 376 8.15 -16.77 3.19
C ASP A 376 8.69 -15.40 2.72
N ARG A 377 8.74 -15.13 1.41
CA ARG A 377 9.13 -13.85 0.81
C ARG A 377 7.95 -13.01 0.31
N ILE A 378 6.72 -13.46 0.58
CA ILE A 378 5.50 -12.84 0.08
C ILE A 378 4.61 -12.48 1.26
N GLY A 379 4.58 -11.20 1.60
CA GLY A 379 3.60 -10.62 2.52
C GLY A 379 2.28 -10.31 1.81
N PHE A 380 1.21 -10.22 2.58
CA PHE A 380 -0.14 -9.96 2.10
C PHE A 380 -0.89 -9.09 3.11
N ILE A 381 -1.71 -8.16 2.62
CA ILE A 381 -2.61 -7.36 3.48
C ILE A 381 -4.01 -7.39 2.90
N ASN A 382 -4.98 -7.89 3.67
CA ASN A 382 -6.38 -8.01 3.27
C ASN A 382 -7.11 -6.65 3.37
N VAL A 383 -6.76 -5.70 2.51
CA VAL A 383 -7.42 -4.38 2.48
C VAL A 383 -8.96 -4.47 2.39
N PRO A 384 -9.56 -5.37 1.59
CA PRO A 384 -11.00 -5.56 1.61
C PRO A 384 -11.54 -5.95 2.99
N GLY A 385 -10.92 -6.91 3.68
CA GLY A 385 -11.28 -7.34 5.04
C GLY A 385 -11.14 -6.19 6.03
N LEU A 386 -9.99 -5.51 6.05
CA LEU A 386 -9.72 -4.35 6.92
C LEU A 386 -10.72 -3.20 6.76
N LEU A 387 -11.36 -3.08 5.59
CA LEU A 387 -12.36 -2.04 5.36
C LEU A 387 -13.78 -2.44 5.81
N GLY A 388 -14.04 -3.72 6.07
CA GLY A 388 -15.37 -4.24 6.44
C GLY A 388 -16.49 -4.00 5.41
N GLY A 389 -16.17 -3.43 4.23
CA GLY A 389 -17.18 -3.05 3.25
C GLY A 389 -16.68 -2.14 2.11
N PRO A 390 -17.59 -1.67 1.24
CA PRO A 390 -17.25 -0.76 0.15
C PRO A 390 -16.93 0.64 0.69
N ILE A 391 -15.89 1.26 0.12
CA ILE A 391 -15.32 2.51 0.64
C ILE A 391 -16.10 3.78 0.21
N GLY A 392 -17.42 3.86 0.43
CA GLY A 392 -18.30 4.85 -0.22
C GLY A 392 -17.93 6.34 -0.01
N ARG A 393 -17.59 6.77 1.21
CA ARG A 393 -17.35 8.21 1.51
C ARG A 393 -15.95 8.71 1.20
N SER A 394 -15.02 7.81 0.91
CA SER A 394 -13.61 8.11 0.74
C SER A 394 -13.17 8.11 -0.72
N MET A 395 -14.14 8.12 -1.64
CA MET A 395 -13.90 8.05 -3.08
C MET A 395 -14.12 9.39 -3.77
N LEU A 396 -13.57 9.52 -4.97
CA LEU A 396 -13.90 10.56 -5.92
C LEU A 396 -15.31 10.36 -6.47
N ILE A 397 -15.77 11.35 -7.23
CA ILE A 397 -17.07 11.32 -7.91
C ILE A 397 -17.21 10.15 -8.91
N ASP A 398 -16.09 9.58 -9.37
CA ASP A 398 -16.12 8.40 -10.24
C ASP A 398 -16.28 7.08 -9.47
N ALA A 399 -16.34 7.13 -8.13
CA ALA A 399 -16.49 6.00 -7.22
C ALA A 399 -15.53 4.82 -7.46
N ILE A 400 -14.41 5.06 -8.14
CA ILE A 400 -13.34 4.06 -8.40
C ILE A 400 -12.02 4.50 -7.76
N HIS A 401 -11.72 5.80 -7.79
CA HIS A 401 -10.47 6.31 -7.23
C HIS A 401 -10.73 6.93 -5.86
N PRO A 402 -9.80 6.78 -4.90
CA PRO A 402 -9.95 7.40 -3.61
C PRO A 402 -9.80 8.93 -3.75
N ARG A 403 -10.48 9.70 -2.90
CA ARG A 403 -10.16 11.12 -2.67
C ARG A 403 -8.90 11.21 -1.78
N PRO A 404 -8.23 12.37 -1.62
CA PRO A 404 -7.00 12.44 -0.82
C PRO A 404 -7.15 11.88 0.60
N ALA A 405 -8.26 12.19 1.29
CA ALA A 405 -8.55 11.62 2.61
C ALA A 405 -8.73 10.09 2.59
N GLY A 406 -9.26 9.53 1.50
CA GLY A 406 -9.36 8.09 1.32
C GLY A 406 -8.03 7.42 1.04
N ALA A 407 -7.18 8.06 0.24
CA ALA A 407 -5.82 7.59 -0.01
C ALA A 407 -4.98 7.65 1.28
N ASP A 408 -5.15 8.71 2.08
CA ASP A 408 -4.54 8.83 3.39
C ASP A 408 -5.00 7.73 4.34
N MET A 409 -6.32 7.48 4.41
CA MET A 409 -6.89 6.42 5.23
C MET A 409 -6.35 5.05 4.82
N LEU A 410 -6.36 4.71 3.53
CA LEU A 410 -5.80 3.46 3.03
C LEU A 410 -4.31 3.32 3.33
N ALA A 411 -3.54 4.41 3.19
CA ALA A 411 -2.12 4.40 3.48
C ALA A 411 -1.84 4.27 4.98
N SER A 412 -2.66 4.88 5.83
CA SER A 412 -2.61 4.70 7.29
C SER A 412 -2.94 3.26 7.68
N LEU A 413 -4.04 2.68 7.17
CA LEU A 413 -4.40 1.28 7.42
C LEU A 413 -3.26 0.33 7.03
N LEU A 414 -2.65 0.54 5.86
CA LEU A 414 -1.52 -0.28 5.42
C LEU A 414 -0.25 -0.02 6.25
N TRP A 415 -0.05 1.18 6.77
CA TRP A 415 1.05 1.46 7.68
C TRP A 415 0.85 0.80 9.03
N GLU A 416 -0.34 0.92 9.61
CA GLU A 416 -0.73 0.31 10.87
C GLU A 416 -0.57 -1.19 10.79
N ALA A 417 -1.13 -1.85 9.76
CA ALA A 417 -0.90 -3.28 9.51
C ALA A 417 0.61 -3.63 9.47
N LEU A 418 1.44 -2.81 8.82
CA LEU A 418 2.88 -3.07 8.72
C LEU A 418 3.68 -2.78 10.01
N THR A 419 3.21 -1.89 10.88
CA THR A 419 4.04 -1.32 11.96
C THR A 419 3.51 -1.49 13.35
N ASP A 420 2.25 -1.90 13.49
CA ASP A 420 1.65 -2.13 14.78
C ASP A 420 2.20 -3.44 15.37
N GLU A 421 2.94 -3.31 16.47
CA GLU A 421 3.49 -4.43 17.24
C GLU A 421 2.38 -5.31 17.81
N VAL A 422 1.22 -4.74 18.15
CA VAL A 422 0.06 -5.50 18.65
C VAL A 422 -0.49 -6.40 17.55
N PHE A 423 -0.60 -5.90 16.32
CA PHE A 423 -1.00 -6.70 15.15
C PHE A 423 -0.01 -7.83 14.83
N ARG A 424 1.28 -7.64 15.14
CA ARG A 424 2.29 -8.72 15.02
C ARG A 424 2.15 -9.73 16.15
N GLU A 425 1.82 -9.29 17.35
CA GLU A 425 1.74 -10.14 18.53
C GLU A 425 0.46 -10.99 18.57
N THR A 426 -0.70 -10.43 18.17
CA THR A 426 -1.98 -11.16 18.10
C THR A 426 -2.09 -12.07 16.88
N CYS A 427 -1.48 -11.73 15.75
CA CYS A 427 -1.58 -12.54 14.52
C CYS A 427 -0.71 -13.81 14.54
N ILE A 428 0.31 -13.89 15.42
CA ILE A 428 1.09 -15.13 15.63
C ILE A 428 0.31 -16.12 16.51
N ALA A 429 -0.54 -15.59 17.40
CA ALA A 429 -1.38 -16.36 18.31
C ALA A 429 -2.70 -16.81 17.69
N ASP A 430 -3.19 -16.12 16.65
CA ASP A 430 -4.30 -16.56 15.80
C ASP A 430 -3.80 -17.61 14.79
N MET A 431 -4.09 -18.87 15.08
CA MET A 431 -3.62 -20.06 14.38
C MET A 431 -4.77 -20.87 13.74
N THR A 432 -5.99 -20.74 14.24
CA THR A 432 -7.13 -21.54 13.79
C THR A 432 -8.48 -20.87 14.12
N GLY A 433 -9.44 -20.96 13.21
CA GLY A 433 -10.84 -20.61 13.50
C GLY A 433 -11.66 -21.74 14.13
N THR A 434 -11.01 -22.83 14.55
CA THR A 434 -11.68 -23.99 15.17
C THR A 434 -10.70 -25.00 15.79
N SER A 435 -11.09 -25.61 16.90
CA SER A 435 -10.41 -26.73 17.55
C SER A 435 -10.83 -28.09 16.99
N ASP A 436 -11.78 -28.17 16.06
CA ASP A 436 -12.19 -29.43 15.45
C ASP A 436 -11.23 -29.84 14.32
N PRO A 437 -10.38 -30.87 14.51
CA PRO A 437 -9.37 -31.25 13.52
C PRO A 437 -9.94 -31.81 12.21
N VAL A 438 -11.25 -32.09 12.13
CA VAL A 438 -11.89 -32.48 10.86
C VAL A 438 -12.52 -31.31 10.11
N ASN A 439 -12.57 -30.13 10.72
CA ASN A 439 -13.10 -28.92 10.12
C ASN A 439 -12.07 -28.32 9.14
N PRO A 440 -12.48 -27.91 7.92
CA PRO A 440 -11.58 -27.23 6.96
C PRO A 440 -10.90 -25.96 7.49
N LEU A 441 -11.41 -25.35 8.55
CA LEU A 441 -10.82 -24.18 9.20
C LEU A 441 -9.74 -24.54 10.25
N TYR A 442 -9.50 -25.83 10.52
CA TYR A 442 -8.47 -26.25 11.48
C TYR A 442 -7.07 -25.92 10.95
N GLY A 443 -6.36 -25.05 11.65
CA GLY A 443 -5.08 -24.48 11.22
C GLY A 443 -5.21 -23.35 10.20
N VAL A 444 -6.39 -22.73 10.11
CA VAL A 444 -6.63 -21.53 9.33
C VAL A 444 -6.96 -20.39 10.30
N PRO A 445 -6.08 -19.40 10.48
CA PRO A 445 -6.33 -18.23 11.31
C PRO A 445 -7.64 -17.53 10.93
N ASP A 446 -8.41 -17.04 11.90
CA ASP A 446 -9.70 -16.39 11.70
C ASP A 446 -9.76 -14.91 12.09
N GLY A 447 -8.62 -14.36 12.53
CA GLY A 447 -8.45 -12.98 12.94
C GLY A 447 -8.51 -12.77 14.45
N VAL A 448 -8.81 -13.81 15.24
CA VAL A 448 -8.96 -13.70 16.70
C VAL A 448 -8.03 -14.70 17.39
N ALA A 449 -7.26 -14.24 18.37
CA ALA A 449 -6.51 -15.14 19.25
C ALA A 449 -7.42 -15.57 20.43
N ASP A 450 -8.00 -16.76 20.36
CA ASP A 450 -8.95 -17.28 21.33
C ASP A 450 -8.61 -18.70 21.83
N PHE A 451 -9.58 -19.37 22.46
CA PHE A 451 -9.38 -20.72 22.99
C PHE A 451 -9.24 -21.78 21.90
N GLU A 452 -9.80 -21.57 20.71
CA GLU A 452 -9.64 -22.48 19.57
C GLU A 452 -8.16 -22.54 19.17
N ASP A 453 -7.46 -21.40 19.17
CA ASP A 453 -6.01 -21.31 18.97
C ASP A 453 -5.22 -22.04 20.04
N LEU A 454 -5.57 -21.82 21.30
CA LEU A 454 -4.94 -22.51 22.41
C LEU A 454 -5.05 -24.02 22.25
N PHE A 455 -6.20 -24.55 21.85
CA PHE A 455 -6.37 -25.99 21.65
C PHE A 455 -5.57 -26.51 20.45
N TYR A 456 -5.54 -25.76 19.35
CA TYR A 456 -4.73 -26.10 18.18
C TYR A 456 -3.23 -26.11 18.51
N PHE A 457 -2.78 -25.13 19.28
CA PHE A 457 -1.40 -25.06 19.75
C PHE A 457 -1.07 -26.19 20.71
N LEU A 458 -1.92 -26.49 21.69
CA LEU A 458 -1.63 -27.53 22.68
C LEU A 458 -1.43 -28.91 22.04
N ASP A 459 -2.13 -29.21 20.95
CA ASP A 459 -1.90 -30.42 20.14
C ASP A 459 -0.49 -30.43 19.50
N ALA A 460 -0.07 -29.30 18.93
CA ALA A 460 1.26 -29.14 18.35
C ALA A 460 2.37 -29.13 19.41
N TYR A 461 2.16 -28.42 20.52
CA TYR A 461 3.05 -28.32 21.66
C TYR A 461 3.29 -29.69 22.30
N ALA A 462 2.24 -30.48 22.51
CA ALA A 462 2.34 -31.83 23.08
C ALA A 462 3.12 -32.80 22.18
N THR A 463 3.17 -32.54 20.88
CA THR A 463 3.91 -33.36 19.91
C THR A 463 5.30 -32.81 19.58
N GLY A 464 5.64 -31.61 20.07
CA GLY A 464 6.88 -30.91 19.74
C GLY A 464 6.94 -30.47 18.28
N ASP A 465 5.80 -30.17 17.66
CA ASP A 465 5.73 -29.69 16.29
C ASP A 465 6.19 -28.23 16.19
N VAL A 466 7.49 -28.06 15.95
CA VAL A 466 8.15 -26.76 15.75
C VAL A 466 7.48 -25.93 14.65
N SER A 467 6.85 -26.55 13.65
CA SER A 467 6.22 -25.78 12.56
C SER A 467 4.93 -25.08 12.96
N ARG A 468 4.37 -25.41 14.14
CA ARG A 468 3.07 -24.94 14.62
C ARG A 468 3.10 -24.37 16.05
N ALA A 469 4.09 -24.75 16.87
CA ALA A 469 4.13 -24.40 18.29
C ALA A 469 5.39 -23.64 18.71
N ASP A 470 6.29 -23.30 17.79
CA ASP A 470 7.44 -22.41 18.03
C ASP A 470 7.01 -20.98 17.64
N LEU A 471 6.62 -20.21 18.64
CA LEU A 471 6.06 -18.87 18.51
C LEU A 471 7.06 -17.81 19.01
N THR A 472 7.87 -18.12 20.03
CA THR A 472 8.80 -17.15 20.61
C THR A 472 10.00 -17.76 21.35
N GLY A 473 11.15 -17.09 21.26
CA GLY A 473 12.32 -17.37 22.10
C GLY A 473 12.32 -16.67 23.48
N SER A 474 11.26 -15.95 23.85
CA SER A 474 11.11 -15.33 25.18
C SER A 474 9.66 -15.01 25.51
N ALA A 475 9.24 -15.25 26.76
CA ALA A 475 7.94 -14.82 27.28
C ALA A 475 7.94 -13.39 27.87
N ASP A 476 9.09 -12.69 27.86
CA ASP A 476 9.22 -11.32 28.35
C ASP A 476 9.04 -10.31 27.19
N PRO A 477 7.98 -9.48 27.18
CA PRO A 477 7.72 -8.48 26.12
C PRO A 477 8.84 -7.45 25.92
N SER A 478 9.75 -7.31 26.89
CA SER A 478 10.91 -6.41 26.77
C SER A 478 12.14 -7.06 26.14
N ASP A 479 12.12 -8.38 25.88
CA ASP A 479 13.19 -9.12 25.21
C ASP A 479 12.99 -9.05 23.68
N ALA A 480 14.07 -8.81 22.95
CA ALA A 480 14.04 -8.76 21.48
C ALA A 480 13.66 -10.09 20.80
N ARG A 481 13.57 -11.19 21.57
CA ARG A 481 13.11 -12.51 21.11
C ARG A 481 11.61 -12.74 21.33
N TYR A 482 10.92 -11.83 22.02
CA TYR A 482 9.47 -11.90 22.21
C TYR A 482 8.75 -11.87 20.86
N GLY A 483 7.81 -12.81 20.63
CA GLY A 483 7.12 -12.99 19.34
C GLY A 483 8.00 -13.46 18.17
N VAL A 484 9.23 -13.92 18.44
CA VAL A 484 10.16 -14.41 17.40
C VAL A 484 10.50 -15.88 17.65
N PRO A 485 10.08 -16.83 16.78
CA PRO A 485 10.39 -18.26 16.88
C PRO A 485 11.90 -18.52 16.97
N ASP A 486 12.33 -19.44 17.85
CA ASP A 486 13.75 -19.73 18.12
C ASP A 486 14.23 -21.13 17.71
N GLY A 487 13.34 -21.91 17.12
CA GLY A 487 13.58 -23.28 16.67
C GLY A 487 13.31 -24.34 17.73
N VAL A 488 12.80 -23.95 18.91
CA VAL A 488 12.51 -24.85 20.03
C VAL A 488 11.09 -24.62 20.50
N VAL A 489 10.33 -25.70 20.68
CA VAL A 489 9.03 -25.66 21.36
C VAL A 489 9.26 -25.83 22.85
N ASP A 490 9.07 -24.76 23.63
CA ASP A 490 9.25 -24.73 25.07
C ASP A 490 8.24 -23.84 25.82
N GLN A 491 8.47 -23.65 27.12
CA GLN A 491 7.52 -22.93 27.97
C GLN A 491 7.32 -21.47 27.54
N HIS A 492 8.29 -20.86 26.85
CA HIS A 492 8.15 -19.50 26.34
C HIS A 492 7.04 -19.37 25.31
N ASP A 493 6.89 -20.37 24.42
CA ASP A 493 5.82 -20.40 23.42
C ASP A 493 4.44 -20.51 24.07
N LEU A 494 4.31 -21.37 25.08
CA LEU A 494 3.06 -21.56 25.80
C LEU A 494 2.68 -20.31 26.59
N ASP A 495 3.65 -19.71 27.29
CA ASP A 495 3.42 -18.50 28.07
C ASP A 495 3.03 -17.31 27.17
N TYR A 496 3.67 -17.19 26.00
CA TYR A 496 3.34 -16.19 24.98
C TYR A 496 1.94 -16.38 24.42
N LEU A 497 1.59 -17.60 24.00
CA LEU A 497 0.26 -17.85 23.46
C LEU A 497 -0.83 -17.62 24.50
N VAL A 498 -0.62 -18.09 25.73
CA VAL A 498 -1.59 -17.85 26.80
C VAL A 498 -1.72 -16.36 27.06
N ALA A 499 -0.62 -15.60 27.09
CA ALA A 499 -0.69 -14.15 27.20
C ALA A 499 -1.45 -13.51 26.04
N ALA A 500 -1.22 -13.96 24.80
CA ALA A 500 -1.88 -13.44 23.61
C ALA A 500 -3.37 -13.80 23.52
N VAL A 501 -3.78 -15.01 23.90
CA VAL A 501 -5.19 -15.43 24.00
C VAL A 501 -5.90 -14.69 25.14
N MET A 502 -5.20 -14.45 26.25
CA MET A 502 -5.73 -13.67 27.37
C MET A 502 -5.70 -12.16 27.08
N ALA A 503 -4.90 -11.69 26.13
CA ALA A 503 -4.96 -10.32 25.59
C ALA A 503 -6.04 -10.19 24.51
N GLY A 504 -6.26 -11.25 23.72
CA GLY A 504 -7.40 -11.47 22.83
C GLY A 504 -8.75 -11.56 23.56
N ASP A 505 -8.74 -11.51 24.89
CA ASP A 505 -9.89 -11.21 25.75
C ASP A 505 -10.44 -9.77 25.50
N ALA A 506 -9.89 -9.03 24.51
CA ALA A 506 -10.60 -8.00 23.72
C ALA A 506 -11.93 -8.51 23.11
N ALA A 507 -12.12 -9.83 23.00
CA ALA A 507 -13.42 -10.49 22.80
C ALA A 507 -14.48 -10.14 23.87
N ARG A 508 -14.09 -9.53 25.00
CA ARG A 508 -15.02 -8.92 25.97
C ARG A 508 -15.44 -7.51 25.62
N GLY A 509 -14.66 -6.81 24.80
CA GLY A 509 -14.98 -5.50 24.23
C GLY A 509 -15.88 -5.59 23.00
N ASP A 510 -15.79 -6.69 22.24
CA ASP A 510 -16.68 -7.01 21.11
C ASP A 510 -17.99 -7.60 21.65
N LEU A 511 -18.98 -6.75 21.76
CA LEU A 511 -20.27 -7.05 22.37
C LEU A 511 -21.38 -7.16 21.33
N THR A 512 -21.22 -6.53 20.15
CA THR A 512 -22.25 -6.47 19.13
C THR A 512 -21.75 -6.13 17.73
N GLY A 513 -22.43 -6.67 16.71
CA GLY A 513 -22.24 -6.27 15.32
C GLY A 513 -23.12 -5.11 14.85
N SER A 514 -23.84 -4.44 15.76
CA SER A 514 -24.64 -3.25 15.48
C SER A 514 -25.15 -2.61 16.78
N ALA A 515 -25.06 -1.28 16.89
CA ALA A 515 -25.71 -0.53 17.98
C ALA A 515 -27.22 -0.34 17.78
N ASP A 516 -27.81 -0.78 16.66
CA ASP A 516 -29.26 -0.65 16.43
C ASP A 516 -30.02 -1.84 17.04
N PRO A 517 -30.86 -1.65 18.08
CA PRO A 517 -31.60 -2.73 18.74
C PRO A 517 -32.57 -3.50 17.84
N VAL A 518 -32.89 -3.01 16.65
CA VAL A 518 -33.71 -3.74 15.66
C VAL A 518 -32.88 -4.51 14.64
N HIS A 519 -31.56 -4.35 14.63
CA HIS A 519 -30.65 -5.08 13.77
C HIS A 519 -30.50 -6.53 14.24
N PRO A 520 -30.46 -7.53 13.32
CA PRO A 520 -30.28 -8.93 13.70
C PRO A 520 -28.96 -9.24 14.43
N ASP A 521 -27.97 -8.35 14.31
CA ASP A 521 -26.64 -8.49 14.92
C ASP A 521 -26.50 -7.72 16.25
N TYR A 522 -27.59 -7.13 16.75
CA TYR A 522 -27.61 -6.51 18.08
C TYR A 522 -27.41 -7.55 19.19
N GLY A 523 -26.41 -7.33 20.04
CA GLY A 523 -25.94 -8.24 21.08
C GLY A 523 -25.24 -9.50 20.58
N ARG A 524 -24.75 -9.48 19.32
CA ARG A 524 -23.96 -10.56 18.73
C ARG A 524 -22.58 -10.04 18.34
N PRO A 525 -21.50 -10.46 19.01
CA PRO A 525 -20.14 -10.08 18.67
C PRO A 525 -19.83 -10.31 17.17
N ASN A 526 -19.05 -9.44 16.54
CA ASN A 526 -18.72 -9.49 15.11
C ASN A 526 -17.21 -9.60 14.80
N GLY A 527 -16.38 -9.75 15.82
CA GLY A 527 -14.93 -9.86 15.77
C GLY A 527 -14.18 -8.53 15.87
N ILE A 528 -14.86 -7.39 16.01
CA ILE A 528 -14.23 -6.07 15.98
C ILE A 528 -14.77 -5.24 17.16
N VAL A 529 -13.88 -4.58 17.91
CA VAL A 529 -14.30 -3.59 18.91
C VAL A 529 -14.44 -2.22 18.24
N ASP A 530 -15.66 -1.85 17.87
CA ASP A 530 -15.94 -0.57 17.20
C ASP A 530 -17.00 0.28 17.93
N ILE A 531 -17.47 1.32 17.24
CA ILE A 531 -18.42 2.27 17.81
C ILE A 531 -19.79 1.64 18.11
N ASP A 532 -20.16 0.56 17.42
CA ASP A 532 -21.36 -0.21 17.70
C ASP A 532 -21.25 -0.90 19.08
N ASP A 533 -20.09 -1.44 19.43
CA ASP A 533 -19.80 -2.01 20.75
C ASP A 533 -19.84 -0.99 21.85
N PHE A 534 -19.28 0.20 21.62
CA PHE A 534 -19.33 1.28 22.60
C PHE A 534 -20.77 1.66 22.95
N PHE A 535 -21.63 1.81 21.94
CA PHE A 535 -23.02 2.17 22.19
C PHE A 535 -23.82 1.02 22.81
N TYR A 536 -23.57 -0.22 22.40
CA TYR A 536 -24.19 -1.38 23.03
C TYR A 536 -23.74 -1.56 24.48
N PHE A 537 -22.45 -1.41 24.78
CA PHE A 537 -21.90 -1.41 26.13
C PHE A 537 -22.64 -0.40 27.01
N LEU A 538 -22.78 0.85 26.55
CA LEU A 538 -23.51 1.88 27.29
C LEU A 538 -24.98 1.48 27.54
N ASP A 539 -25.64 0.88 26.55
CA ASP A 539 -27.01 0.39 26.72
C ASP A 539 -27.10 -0.71 27.78
N GLN A 540 -26.15 -1.66 27.80
CA GLN A 540 -26.08 -2.73 28.82
C GLN A 540 -25.70 -2.20 30.21
N PHE A 541 -24.73 -1.29 30.26
CA PHE A 541 -24.25 -0.64 31.48
C PHE A 541 -25.37 0.14 32.17
N VAL A 542 -26.10 0.97 31.40
CA VAL A 542 -27.26 1.74 31.91
C VAL A 542 -28.43 0.82 32.28
N ALA A 543 -28.61 -0.30 31.58
CA ALA A 543 -29.62 -1.30 31.92
C ALA A 543 -29.28 -2.12 33.18
N GLY A 544 -28.06 -2.00 33.72
CA GLY A 544 -27.62 -2.77 34.88
C GLY A 544 -27.36 -4.25 34.54
N ASN A 545 -27.01 -4.57 33.29
CA ASN A 545 -26.79 -5.94 32.85
C ASN A 545 -25.40 -6.43 33.24
N LEU A 546 -25.28 -7.01 34.43
CA LEU A 546 -24.04 -7.58 34.95
C LEU A 546 -23.46 -8.69 34.05
N GLU A 547 -24.28 -9.38 33.26
CA GLU A 547 -23.76 -10.45 32.38
C GLU A 547 -22.94 -9.88 31.21
N ARG A 548 -23.16 -8.61 30.84
CA ARG A 548 -22.58 -7.99 29.63
C ARG A 548 -21.70 -6.77 29.90
N ALA A 549 -21.85 -6.13 31.06
CA ALA A 549 -21.19 -4.86 31.34
C ALA A 549 -20.42 -4.85 32.67
N ASP A 550 -20.40 -5.94 33.44
CA ASP A 550 -19.45 -6.16 34.54
C ASP A 550 -18.20 -6.81 33.93
N LEU A 551 -17.16 -5.99 33.76
CA LEU A 551 -15.95 -6.34 33.03
C LEU A 551 -14.71 -6.28 33.93
N SER A 552 -14.72 -5.47 34.99
CA SER A 552 -13.54 -5.23 35.82
C SER A 552 -13.87 -4.70 37.22
N GLY A 553 -13.27 -5.31 38.25
CA GLY A 553 -13.31 -4.81 39.63
C GLY A 553 -12.26 -3.72 39.95
N SER A 554 -11.51 -3.23 38.96
CA SER A 554 -10.49 -2.18 39.15
C SER A 554 -10.19 -1.40 37.86
N THR A 555 -9.95 -0.09 37.98
CA THR A 555 -9.39 0.74 36.88
C THR A 555 -7.88 0.66 36.73
N GLU A 556 -7.16 0.10 37.70
CA GLU A 556 -5.69 0.13 37.71
C GLU A 556 -5.10 -1.12 37.04
N PRO A 557 -4.38 -1.00 35.90
CA PRO A 557 -3.88 -2.16 35.14
C PRO A 557 -2.97 -3.11 35.91
N SER A 558 -2.30 -2.63 36.96
CA SER A 558 -1.45 -3.47 37.82
C SER A 558 -2.22 -4.27 38.88
N SER A 559 -3.54 -4.07 38.98
CA SER A 559 -4.40 -4.72 39.96
C SER A 559 -4.77 -6.14 39.50
N PRO A 560 -4.79 -7.14 40.40
CA PRO A 560 -5.28 -8.47 40.09
C PRO A 560 -6.80 -8.53 39.81
N MET A 561 -7.52 -7.42 39.99
CA MET A 561 -8.94 -7.28 39.66
C MET A 561 -9.18 -6.52 38.33
N TYR A 562 -8.12 -6.07 37.64
CA TYR A 562 -8.25 -5.43 36.32
C TYR A 562 -8.66 -6.47 35.28
N GLY A 563 -9.77 -6.23 34.58
CA GLY A 563 -10.35 -7.19 33.63
C GLY A 563 -11.02 -8.41 34.27
N VAL A 564 -11.33 -8.34 35.57
CA VAL A 564 -12.03 -9.42 36.28
C VAL A 564 -13.37 -8.90 36.80
N PRO A 565 -14.52 -9.42 36.31
CA PRO A 565 -15.84 -9.06 36.80
C PRO A 565 -15.99 -9.30 38.31
N ASP A 566 -16.57 -8.36 39.04
CA ASP A 566 -16.66 -8.40 40.51
C ASP A 566 -18.10 -8.44 41.07
N GLY A 567 -19.09 -8.48 40.19
CA GLY A 567 -20.51 -8.48 40.50
C GLY A 567 -21.09 -7.08 40.72
N LEU A 568 -20.32 -6.02 40.49
CA LEU A 568 -20.74 -4.63 40.56
C LEU A 568 -20.61 -4.00 39.17
N LEU A 569 -21.50 -3.05 38.89
CA LEU A 569 -21.49 -2.27 37.67
C LEU A 569 -21.15 -0.83 38.07
N ASP A 570 -19.90 -0.43 37.87
CA ASP A 570 -19.39 0.86 38.31
C ASP A 570 -18.38 1.50 37.33
N ALA A 571 -17.62 2.49 37.80
CA ALA A 571 -16.69 3.21 36.93
C ALA A 571 -15.53 2.32 36.46
N ASN A 572 -15.18 1.26 37.20
CA ASN A 572 -14.12 0.33 36.84
C ASN A 572 -14.41 -0.36 35.50
N ASP A 573 -15.64 -0.82 35.30
CA ASP A 573 -16.06 -1.49 34.05
C ASP A 573 -16.04 -0.55 32.86
N LEU A 574 -16.54 0.68 33.05
CA LEU A 574 -16.56 1.69 32.00
C LEU A 574 -15.14 2.08 31.57
N PHE A 575 -14.23 2.31 32.52
CA PHE A 575 -12.85 2.68 32.18
C PHE A 575 -12.09 1.51 31.56
N TYR A 576 -12.29 0.29 32.07
CA TYR A 576 -11.74 -0.91 31.46
C TYR A 576 -12.24 -1.10 30.01
N PHE A 577 -13.56 -0.92 29.77
CA PHE A 577 -14.11 -0.93 28.41
C PHE A 577 -13.51 0.16 27.52
N LEU A 578 -13.30 1.37 28.05
CA LEU A 578 -12.69 2.47 27.30
C LEU A 578 -11.22 2.23 26.99
N ASP A 579 -10.50 1.50 27.84
CA ASP A 579 -9.12 1.09 27.58
C ASP A 579 -9.11 0.04 26.44
N MET A 580 -9.97 -0.99 26.51
CA MET A 580 -10.15 -1.95 25.39
C MET A 580 -10.59 -1.27 24.08
N PHE A 581 -11.53 -0.32 24.13
CA PHE A 581 -12.02 0.44 22.98
C PHE A 581 -10.96 1.39 22.40
N GLN A 582 -10.04 1.90 23.23
CA GLN A 582 -8.93 2.75 22.78
C GLN A 582 -7.76 1.94 22.21
N GLU A 583 -7.50 0.77 22.79
CA GLU A 583 -6.54 -0.21 22.28
C GLU A 583 -7.00 -0.75 20.93
N GLY A 584 -8.32 -0.83 20.73
CA GLY A 584 -8.94 -1.01 19.42
C GLY A 584 -8.44 -2.25 18.73
N CYS A 585 -8.59 -3.43 19.33
CA CYS A 585 -8.26 -4.67 18.65
C CYS A 585 -9.06 -4.74 17.33
N TRP A 586 -8.31 -4.71 16.22
CA TRP A 586 -8.77 -4.68 14.83
C TRP A 586 -8.66 -6.04 14.19
#